data_AF-A0A958VCS5-F1
#
_entry.id   AF-A0A958VCS5-F1
#
_cell.length_a   1.000
_cell.length_b   1.000
_cell.length_c   1.000
_cell.angle_alpha   90.00
_cell.angle_beta   90.00
_cell.angle_gamma   90.00
#
_symmetry.space_group_name_H-M   'P 1'
#
loop_
_entity.id
_entity.type
_entity.pdbx_description
1 polymer ?
#
loop_
_entity_poly.entity_id
_entity_poly.type
_entity_poly.pdbx_seq_one_letter_code
_entity_poly.pdbx_strand_id
1 'polypeptide(L)'
;MKRVILFLMIGLSLLTAKEVQAQDPHFSQFYANPLYLNPALAGTHGCPRLNFNYRNQWPALSGTFVTYSASYDQYFDNLSGGIGVIATLDQAGKGTINHLTFSFIYSYHLKLGRKWRLIFGAQATWNQKFLDWDKLSFGDQIDPRRG
;
A
#
# COMPACT_ATOMS: atom_id res chain seq x y z
N MET A 1 0.50 32.35 -26.78
CA MET A 1 -0.94 31.98 -26.80
C MET A 1 -1.16 30.46 -26.73
N LYS A 2 -0.63 29.64 -27.65
CA LYS A 2 -0.84 28.17 -27.65
C LYS A 2 -0.44 27.46 -26.33
N ARG A 3 0.65 27.88 -25.68
CA ARG A 3 1.09 27.34 -24.37
C ARG A 3 0.13 27.66 -23.22
N VAL A 4 -0.47 28.86 -23.22
CA VAL A 4 -1.44 29.28 -22.19
C VAL A 4 -2.74 28.49 -22.32
N ILE A 5 -3.21 28.28 -23.55
CA ILE A 5 -4.40 27.45 -23.84
C ILE A 5 -4.16 26.01 -23.39
N LEU A 6 -2.96 25.46 -23.60
CA LEU A 6 -2.61 24.13 -23.13
C LEU A 6 -2.64 24.01 -21.60
N PHE A 7 -2.08 24.98 -20.87
CA PHE A 7 -2.16 25.00 -19.40
C PHE A 7 -3.60 25.15 -18.89
N LEU A 8 -4.43 25.94 -19.58
CA LEU A 8 -5.84 26.09 -19.23
C LEU A 8 -6.64 24.81 -19.49
N MET A 9 -6.36 24.11 -20.59
CA MET A 9 -6.98 22.82 -20.92
C MET A 9 -6.60 21.73 -19.91
N ILE A 10 -5.33 21.71 -19.47
CA ILE A 10 -4.85 20.79 -18.42
C ILE A 10 -5.48 21.14 -17.06
N GLY A 11 -5.58 22.42 -16.72
CA GLY A 11 -6.25 22.86 -15.49
C GLY A 11 -7.74 22.50 -15.47
N LEU A 12 -8.43 22.63 -16.61
CA LEU A 12 -9.85 22.31 -16.73
C LEU A 12 -10.12 20.80 -16.73
N SER A 13 -9.22 19.96 -17.25
CA SER A 13 -9.36 18.50 -17.21
C SER A 13 -9.16 17.92 -15.80
N LEU A 14 -8.40 18.61 -14.94
CA LEU A 14 -8.25 18.22 -13.53
C LEU A 14 -9.52 18.50 -12.70
N LEU A 15 -10.36 19.45 -13.12
CA LEU A 15 -11.61 19.81 -12.41
C LEU A 15 -12.78 18.85 -12.68
N THR A 16 -12.66 17.96 -13.67
CA THR A 16 -13.71 17.01 -14.07
C THR A 16 -13.39 15.56 -13.70
N ALA A 17 -12.35 15.33 -12.92
CA ALA A 17 -11.99 13.99 -12.45
C ALA A 17 -13.10 13.46 -11.53
N LYS A 18 -13.78 12.39 -11.97
CA LYS A 18 -14.72 11.64 -11.12
C LYS A 18 -13.94 10.80 -10.11
N GLU A 19 -14.40 10.77 -8.87
CA GLU A 19 -13.85 9.89 -7.84
C GLU A 19 -14.17 8.43 -8.18
N VAL A 20 -13.13 7.61 -8.32
CA VAL A 20 -13.26 6.16 -8.42
C VAL A 20 -13.20 5.59 -7.01
N GLN A 21 -14.24 4.87 -6.61
CA GLN A 21 -14.27 4.14 -5.34
C GLN A 21 -13.62 2.77 -5.56
N ALA A 22 -12.32 2.66 -5.23
CA ALA A 22 -11.62 1.38 -5.13
C ALA A 22 -11.43 1.04 -3.65
N GLN A 23 -11.46 -0.26 -3.31
CA GLN A 23 -11.19 -0.72 -1.95
C GLN A 23 -9.87 -1.48 -1.90
N ASP A 24 -8.91 -0.89 -1.21
CA ASP A 24 -7.68 -1.57 -0.84
C ASP A 24 -7.85 -2.31 0.49
N PRO A 25 -7.08 -3.39 0.72
CA PRO A 25 -7.06 -4.06 2.01
C PRO A 25 -6.64 -3.10 3.12
N HIS A 26 -7.46 -2.98 4.18
CA HIS A 26 -7.18 -2.17 5.36
C HIS A 26 -7.06 -3.06 6.59
N PHE A 27 -6.10 -2.81 7.48
CA PHE A 27 -5.98 -3.56 8.74
C PHE A 27 -6.89 -2.96 9.83
N SER A 28 -7.52 -3.80 10.66
CA SER A 28 -8.32 -3.31 11.81
C SER A 28 -7.43 -2.70 12.91
N GLN A 29 -6.18 -3.16 13.00
CA GLN A 29 -5.16 -2.63 13.91
C GLN A 29 -4.07 -1.87 13.14
N PHE A 30 -4.47 -0.92 12.29
CA PHE A 30 -3.53 -0.14 11.46
C PHE A 30 -2.44 0.58 12.29
N TYR A 31 -2.75 0.96 13.54
CA TYR A 31 -1.78 1.59 14.45
C TYR A 31 -0.63 0.66 14.85
N ALA A 32 -0.82 -0.66 14.77
CA ALA A 32 0.20 -1.66 15.03
C ALA A 32 1.09 -1.92 13.80
N ASN A 33 0.80 -1.29 12.65
CA ASN A 33 1.64 -1.30 11.46
C ASN A 33 1.98 0.13 11.00
N PRO A 34 2.89 0.81 11.71
CA PRO A 34 3.21 2.22 11.46
C PRO A 34 3.82 2.49 10.09
N LEU A 35 4.63 1.57 9.55
CA LEU A 35 5.16 1.71 8.19
C LEU A 35 4.08 1.61 7.12
N TYR A 36 3.04 0.79 7.34
CA TYR A 36 1.86 0.74 6.48
C TYR A 36 1.03 2.03 6.59
N LEU A 37 0.90 2.59 7.81
CA LEU A 37 0.14 3.80 8.04
C LEU A 37 0.79 5.04 7.42
N ASN A 38 2.10 5.23 7.61
CA ASN A 38 2.82 6.36 7.06
C ASN A 38 4.34 6.07 6.99
N PRO A 39 4.99 6.17 5.82
CA PRO A 39 6.43 5.94 5.69
C PRO A 39 7.29 6.89 6.54
N ALA A 40 6.79 8.09 6.87
CA ALA A 40 7.47 9.01 7.78
C ALA A 40 7.57 8.49 9.22
N LEU A 41 6.86 7.40 9.57
CA LEU A 41 6.96 6.80 10.90
C LEU A 41 8.15 5.84 11.04
N ALA A 42 8.93 5.61 10.00
CA ALA A 42 10.15 4.79 10.07
C ALA A 42 11.16 5.38 11.06
N GLY A 43 11.65 4.54 11.98
CA GLY A 43 12.62 4.93 13.00
C GLY A 43 12.06 5.86 14.09
N THR A 44 10.75 6.11 14.13
CA THR A 44 10.17 6.97 15.19
C THR A 44 10.21 6.35 16.58
N HIS A 45 10.32 5.02 16.65
CA HIS A 45 10.43 4.29 17.91
C HIS A 45 11.84 4.34 18.53
N GLY A 46 12.86 4.78 17.78
CA GLY A 46 14.26 4.84 18.23
C GLY A 46 14.98 3.48 18.20
N CYS A 47 14.36 2.44 18.75
CA CYS A 47 14.88 1.06 18.67
C CYS A 47 14.46 0.35 17.37
N PRO A 48 15.21 -0.68 16.93
CA PRO A 48 14.76 -1.58 15.87
C PRO A 48 13.40 -2.19 16.19
N ARG A 49 12.49 -2.17 15.22
CA ARG A 49 11.12 -2.70 15.36
C ARG A 49 10.83 -3.68 14.23
N LEU A 50 10.28 -4.84 14.60
CA LEU A 50 9.74 -5.85 13.69
C LEU A 50 8.23 -5.98 13.92
N ASN A 51 7.43 -5.97 12.85
CA ASN A 51 5.99 -6.20 12.93
C ASN A 51 5.56 -7.30 11.97
N PHE A 52 4.67 -8.17 12.43
CA PHE A 52 4.01 -9.19 11.62
C PHE A 52 2.50 -9.05 11.79
N ASN A 53 1.78 -9.00 10.68
CA ASN A 53 0.34 -8.83 10.66
C ASN A 53 -0.29 -9.87 9.74
N TYR A 54 -1.38 -10.47 10.22
CA TYR A 54 -2.22 -11.39 9.48
C TYR A 54 -3.66 -10.89 9.52
N ARG A 55 -4.32 -10.88 8.37
CA ARG A 55 -5.74 -10.55 8.25
C ARG A 55 -6.43 -11.61 7.40
N ASN A 56 -7.55 -12.12 7.90
CA ASN A 56 -8.48 -12.96 7.16
C ASN A 56 -9.84 -12.26 7.13
N GLN A 57 -10.28 -11.87 5.94
CA GLN A 57 -11.52 -11.16 5.72
C GLN A 57 -12.53 -12.05 4.99
N TRP A 58 -13.73 -12.09 5.55
CA TRP A 58 -14.85 -12.93 5.11
C TRP A 58 -14.51 -14.41 4.92
N PRO A 59 -14.01 -15.10 5.98
CA PRO A 59 -13.61 -16.51 5.90
C PRO A 59 -14.76 -17.45 5.49
N ALA A 60 -16.01 -17.05 5.72
CA ALA A 60 -17.20 -17.83 5.40
C ALA A 60 -17.66 -17.73 3.93
N LEU A 61 -17.13 -16.77 3.15
CA LEU A 61 -17.44 -16.65 1.72
C LEU A 61 -16.52 -17.56 0.90
N SER A 62 -17.02 -18.06 -0.23
CA SER A 62 -16.26 -18.94 -1.13
C SER A 62 -15.02 -18.28 -1.74
N GLY A 63 -14.91 -16.95 -1.67
CA GLY A 63 -13.74 -16.15 -2.04
C GLY A 63 -13.15 -15.43 -0.82
N THR A 64 -12.37 -16.14 -0.01
CA THR A 64 -11.69 -15.56 1.15
C THR A 64 -10.60 -14.57 0.73
N PHE A 65 -10.43 -13.50 1.51
CA PHE A 65 -9.38 -12.49 1.33
C PHE A 65 -8.38 -12.61 2.48
N VAL A 66 -7.14 -12.94 2.16
CA VAL A 66 -6.10 -13.16 3.16
C VAL A 66 -4.91 -12.25 2.87
N THR A 67 -4.55 -11.41 3.84
CA THR A 67 -3.45 -10.47 3.72
C THR A 67 -2.40 -10.74 4.80
N TYR A 68 -1.15 -10.85 4.39
CA TYR A 68 0.02 -10.94 5.26
C TYR A 68 0.86 -9.68 5.10
N SER A 69 1.39 -9.15 6.20
CA SER A 69 2.35 -8.05 6.16
C SER A 69 3.47 -8.27 7.16
N ALA A 70 4.70 -8.06 6.72
CA ALA A 70 5.89 -8.07 7.57
C ALA A 70 6.66 -6.76 7.35
N SER A 71 7.07 -6.11 8.42
CA SER A 71 7.81 -4.86 8.34
C SER A 71 8.93 -4.78 9.36
N TYR A 72 9.98 -4.05 8.98
CA TYR A 72 11.12 -3.74 9.83
C TYR A 72 11.45 -2.26 9.70
N ASP A 73 11.73 -1.58 10.81
CA ASP A 73 12.28 -0.22 10.78
C ASP A 73 13.22 0.07 11.94
N GLN A 74 14.17 0.98 11.70
CA GLN A 74 15.17 1.39 12.68
C GLN A 74 15.61 2.84 12.43
N TYR A 75 15.93 3.56 13.52
CA TYR A 75 16.56 4.87 13.46
C TYR A 75 18.09 4.77 13.35
N PHE A 76 18.68 5.62 12.51
CA PHE A 76 20.11 5.73 12.31
C PHE A 76 20.55 7.19 12.51
N ASP A 77 21.36 7.43 13.54
CA ASP A 77 21.89 8.78 13.84
C ASP A 77 22.68 9.37 12.66
N ASN A 78 23.50 8.55 11.99
CA ASN A 78 24.34 8.96 10.86
C ASN A 78 23.54 9.45 9.64
N LEU A 79 22.29 9.01 9.52
CA LEU A 79 21.38 9.40 8.44
C LEU A 79 20.38 10.46 8.89
N SER A 80 20.41 10.86 10.17
CA SER A 80 19.44 11.78 10.76
C SER A 80 17.98 11.35 10.50
N GLY A 81 17.74 10.03 10.52
CA GLY A 81 16.52 9.47 9.97
C GLY A 81 16.34 7.98 10.26
N GLY A 82 15.20 7.44 9.82
CA GLY A 82 14.89 6.02 9.89
C GLY A 82 14.91 5.35 8.52
N ILE A 83 15.34 4.10 8.48
CA ILE A 83 15.15 3.22 7.32
C ILE A 83 14.10 2.18 7.68
N GLY A 84 13.24 1.84 6.73
CA GLY A 84 12.25 0.80 6.88
C GLY A 84 12.07 -0.04 5.62
N VAL A 85 11.63 -1.27 5.80
CA VAL A 85 11.15 -2.15 4.74
C VAL A 85 9.81 -2.73 5.14
N ILE A 86 8.93 -2.88 4.17
CA ILE A 86 7.63 -3.55 4.37
C ILE A 86 7.31 -4.41 3.16
N ALA A 87 6.91 -5.65 3.42
CA ALA A 87 6.39 -6.56 2.43
C ALA A 87 4.95 -6.90 2.79
N THR A 88 4.08 -6.89 1.80
CA THR A 88 2.67 -7.24 1.94
C THR A 88 2.29 -8.20 0.83
N LEU A 89 1.68 -9.33 1.19
CA LEU A 89 1.09 -10.28 0.26
C LEU A 89 -0.41 -10.30 0.49
N ASP A 90 -1.17 -9.89 -0.51
CA ASP A 90 -2.62 -9.96 -0.50
C ASP A 90 -3.11 -11.06 -1.47
N GLN A 91 -3.92 -11.97 -0.95
CA GLN A 91 -4.49 -13.10 -1.69
C GLN A 91 -6.01 -12.98 -1.70
N ALA A 92 -6.57 -12.63 -2.85
CA ALA A 92 -8.00 -12.48 -3.04
C ALA A 92 -8.59 -13.69 -3.80
N GLY A 93 -9.80 -14.08 -3.42
CA GLY A 93 -10.54 -15.14 -4.09
C GLY A 93 -9.84 -16.50 -4.03
N LYS A 94 -9.40 -16.93 -2.83
CA LYS A 94 -8.60 -18.17 -2.65
C LYS A 94 -7.29 -18.20 -3.46
N GLY A 95 -6.68 -17.03 -3.66
CA GLY A 95 -5.41 -16.90 -4.36
C GLY A 95 -5.52 -16.89 -5.89
N THR A 96 -6.73 -16.68 -6.43
CA THR A 96 -6.93 -16.36 -7.85
C THR A 96 -6.24 -15.04 -8.22
N ILE A 97 -6.26 -14.05 -7.33
CA ILE A 97 -5.48 -12.82 -7.45
C ILE A 97 -4.46 -12.81 -6.33
N ASN A 98 -3.17 -12.68 -6.67
CA ASN A 98 -2.11 -12.45 -5.72
C ASN A 98 -1.49 -11.08 -5.98
N HIS A 99 -1.39 -10.24 -4.96
CA HIS A 99 -0.79 -8.92 -5.04
C HIS A 99 0.35 -8.83 -4.01
N LEU A 100 1.58 -8.84 -4.52
CA LEU A 100 2.78 -8.67 -3.74
C LEU A 100 3.25 -7.23 -3.84
N THR A 101 3.38 -6.59 -2.70
CA THR A 101 3.96 -5.25 -2.56
C THR A 101 5.20 -5.34 -1.70
N PHE A 102 6.30 -4.80 -2.18
CA PHE A 102 7.53 -4.64 -1.41
C PHE A 102 7.96 -3.18 -1.45
N SER A 103 8.15 -2.56 -0.29
CA SER A 103 8.54 -1.16 -0.20
C SER A 103 9.79 -0.98 0.62
N PHE A 104 10.67 -0.13 0.11
CA PHE A 104 11.79 0.45 0.83
C PHE A 104 11.44 1.88 1.24
N ILE A 105 11.71 2.23 2.49
CA ILE A 105 11.29 3.49 3.11
C ILE A 105 12.51 4.17 3.73
N TYR A 106 12.61 5.47 3.50
CA TYR A 106 13.52 6.34 4.22
C TYR A 106 12.72 7.50 4.84
N SER A 107 13.00 7.80 6.10
CA SER A 107 12.37 8.88 6.83
C SER A 107 13.42 9.84 7.38
N TYR A 108 13.32 11.12 7.05
CA TYR A 108 14.24 12.16 7.53
C TYR A 108 13.63 12.95 8.69
N HIS A 109 14.34 13.03 9.82
CA HIS A 109 13.86 13.64 11.07
C HIS A 109 14.50 15.02 11.28
N LEU A 110 13.90 16.06 10.72
CA LEU A 110 14.37 17.43 10.85
C LEU A 110 13.96 18.05 12.20
N LYS A 111 14.94 18.34 13.07
CA LYS A 111 14.73 19.07 14.33
C LYS A 111 14.72 20.57 14.04
N LEU A 112 13.58 21.24 14.17
CA LEU A 112 13.45 22.70 13.99
C LEU A 112 13.76 23.49 15.28
N GLY A 113 13.86 22.81 16.42
CA GLY A 113 14.18 23.40 17.70
C GLY A 113 14.10 22.37 18.83
N ARG A 114 14.00 22.83 20.08
CA ARG A 114 13.97 21.94 21.27
C ARG A 114 12.64 21.18 21.44
N LYS A 115 11.55 21.68 20.87
CA LYS A 115 10.19 21.11 21.01
C LYS A 115 9.59 20.59 19.71
N TRP A 116 10.06 21.09 18.57
CA TRP A 116 9.45 20.82 17.27
C TRP A 116 10.36 19.96 16.40
N ARG A 117 9.78 18.90 15.84
CA ARG A 117 10.42 18.01 14.86
C ARG A 117 9.47 17.82 13.69
N LEU A 118 9.98 18.06 12.48
CA LEU A 118 9.32 17.67 11.25
C LEU A 118 9.91 16.35 10.77
N ILE A 119 9.05 15.47 10.27
CA ILE A 119 9.47 14.17 9.77
C ILE A 119 8.94 14.02 8.36
N PHE A 120 9.86 13.79 7.43
CA PHE A 120 9.55 13.54 6.03
C PHE A 120 9.74 12.05 5.75
N GLY A 121 8.92 11.48 4.87
CA GLY A 121 9.00 10.09 4.46
C GLY A 121 9.07 10.00 2.94
N ALA A 122 9.98 9.18 2.44
CA ALA A 122 10.07 8.78 1.05
C ALA A 122 9.96 7.26 0.98
N GLN A 123 9.21 6.76 0.00
CA GLN A 123 8.95 5.33 -0.17
C GLN A 123 9.10 4.97 -1.64
N ALA A 124 9.88 3.92 -1.90
CA ALA A 124 9.96 3.28 -3.21
C ALA A 124 9.27 1.92 -3.10
N THR A 125 8.30 1.66 -3.97
CA THR A 125 7.46 0.47 -3.90
C THR A 125 7.51 -0.32 -5.20
N TRP A 126 7.86 -1.60 -5.09
CA TRP A 126 7.65 -2.61 -6.11
C TRP A 126 6.27 -3.25 -5.91
N ASN A 127 5.43 -3.21 -6.93
CA ASN A 127 4.11 -3.86 -6.92
C ASN A 127 4.05 -4.92 -8.02
N GLN A 128 3.66 -6.12 -7.66
CA GLN A 128 3.46 -7.23 -8.58
C GLN A 128 2.08 -7.84 -8.34
N LYS A 129 1.23 -7.76 -9.37
CA LYS A 129 -0.10 -8.36 -9.35
C LYS A 129 -0.14 -9.51 -10.34
N PHE A 130 -0.53 -10.68 -9.86
CA PHE A 130 -0.68 -11.90 -10.64
C PHE A 130 -2.14 -12.36 -10.59
N LEU A 131 -2.66 -12.77 -11.74
CA LEU A 131 -3.99 -13.33 -11.91
C LEU A 131 -3.85 -14.74 -12.49
N ASP A 132 -4.39 -15.71 -11.76
CA ASP A 132 -4.49 -17.09 -12.18
C ASP A 132 -5.79 -17.28 -12.97
N TRP A 133 -5.66 -17.34 -14.30
CA TRP A 133 -6.80 -17.45 -15.20
C TRP A 133 -7.48 -18.83 -15.14
N ASP A 134 -6.75 -19.88 -14.75
CA ASP A 134 -7.28 -21.24 -14.69
C ASP A 134 -8.28 -21.41 -13.53
N LYS A 135 -8.22 -20.51 -12.54
CA LYS A 135 -9.15 -20.47 -11.41
C LYS A 135 -10.35 -19.55 -11.63
N LEU A 136 -10.44 -18.89 -12.78
CA LEU A 136 -11.58 -18.05 -13.12
C LEU A 136 -12.63 -18.88 -13.85
N SER A 137 -13.83 -18.96 -13.25
CA SER A 137 -15.02 -19.41 -13.96
C SER A 137 -15.77 -18.20 -14.50
N PHE A 138 -15.90 -18.10 -15.82
CA PHE A 138 -16.67 -17.04 -16.46
C PHE A 138 -18.12 -17.50 -16.69
N GLY A 139 -19.06 -16.54 -16.77
CA GLY A 139 -20.49 -16.87 -16.86
C GLY A 139 -20.90 -17.54 -18.18
N ASP A 140 -20.14 -17.31 -19.25
CA ASP A 140 -20.26 -18.01 -20.53
C ASP A 140 -19.90 -19.49 -20.42
N GLN A 141 -18.97 -19.85 -19.52
CA GLN A 141 -18.57 -21.24 -19.22
C GLN A 141 -19.62 -22.05 -18.42
N ILE A 142 -20.72 -21.40 -18.04
CA ILE A 142 -21.80 -21.97 -17.20
C ILE A 142 -23.13 -21.99 -18.01
N ASP A 143 -23.15 -21.46 -19.24
CA ASP A 143 -24.36 -21.44 -20.08
C ASP A 143 -24.69 -22.87 -20.58
N PRO A 144 -25.83 -23.46 -20.18
CA PRO A 144 -26.21 -24.81 -20.58
C PRO A 144 -26.37 -25.00 -22.10
N ARG A 145 -26.47 -23.91 -22.87
CA ARG A 145 -26.63 -23.95 -24.34
C ARG A 145 -25.34 -23.65 -25.11
N ARG A 146 -24.34 -23.04 -24.48
CA ARG A 146 -23.13 -22.55 -25.18
C ARG A 146 -21.81 -23.08 -24.65
N GLY A 147 -21.80 -23.68 -23.45
CA GLY A 147 -20.64 -24.38 -22.92
C GLY A 147 -19.55 -23.43 -22.48
#